data_AF-A0AAW0BWC9-F1
#
_entry.id   AF-A0AAW0BWC9-F1
#
_cell.length_a   1.000
_cell.length_b   1.000
_cell.length_c   1.000
_cell.angle_alpha   90.00
_cell.angle_beta   90.00
_cell.angle_gamma   90.00
#
_symmetry.space_group_name_H-M   'P 1'
#
loop_
_entity.id
_entity.type
_entity.pdbx_description
1 polymer ?
#
loop_
_entity_poly.entity_id
_entity_poly.type
_entity_poly.pdbx_seq_one_letter_code
_entity_poly.pdbx_strand_id
1 'polypeptide(L)'
;MVQQHAWVEDSLQQNFALQNRESHILLDCQKLKPIRERIIHRQLGKHLHWFRTTFEVVNAMKDALIAHRALNEKAGILHRDISPTHVRIEHGEGVLVDWDDDYADTKGWPKGVSEDLPARVGTKEFMSKSLLSKRSELLQPELIDTLESFFHTLGWLGLVWGDHKLDTLEITMQIMRQYYIRPESPLRWVNKLYSSLPPGPFWRLVFELGRAVSIRYMVDQVSDDLLLVHILQRTPPKPSEMKEWRDSEWMVERFTKAANALSLIEVPTARVQRYLIVRPDREVLWFYI
;
A
#
# COMPACT_ATOMS: atom_id res chain seq x y z
N MET A 1 -36.25 -25.82 53.35
CA MET A 1 -36.56 -24.63 52.52
C MET A 1 -35.69 -23.45 52.97
N VAL A 2 -34.37 -23.57 52.94
CA VAL A 2 -33.39 -22.47 53.13
C VAL A 2 -32.07 -22.99 52.58
N GLN A 3 -31.83 -22.94 51.27
CA GLN A 3 -30.47 -23.17 50.70
C GLN A 3 -30.30 -22.77 49.23
N GLN A 4 -31.21 -21.98 48.65
CA GLN A 4 -31.03 -21.42 47.29
C GLN A 4 -30.81 -19.89 47.27
N HIS A 5 -30.88 -19.20 48.42
CA HIS A 5 -30.68 -17.74 48.46
C HIS A 5 -29.24 -17.27 48.73
N ALA A 6 -28.35 -18.14 49.26
CA ALA A 6 -26.98 -17.74 49.60
C ALA A 6 -26.05 -17.60 48.37
N TRP A 7 -26.30 -18.35 47.29
CA TRP A 7 -25.45 -18.33 46.09
C TRP A 7 -25.63 -17.08 45.23
N VAL A 8 -26.78 -16.40 45.33
CA VAL A 8 -27.08 -15.19 44.55
C VAL A 8 -26.51 -13.93 45.23
N GLU A 9 -26.43 -13.91 46.57
CA GLU A 9 -25.87 -12.77 47.31
C GLU A 9 -24.34 -12.72 47.25
N ASP A 10 -23.65 -13.86 47.34
CA ASP A 10 -22.18 -13.91 47.22
C ASP A 10 -21.68 -13.52 45.81
N SER A 11 -22.43 -13.88 44.77
CA SER A 11 -22.08 -13.55 43.38
C SER A 11 -22.43 -12.09 43.02
N LEU A 12 -23.40 -11.47 43.69
CA LEU A 12 -23.66 -10.03 43.57
C LEU A 12 -22.63 -9.19 44.35
N GLN A 13 -22.17 -9.65 45.52
CA GLN A 13 -21.11 -8.96 46.28
C GLN A 13 -19.74 -9.06 45.60
N GLN A 14 -19.39 -10.20 44.98
CA GLN A 14 -18.17 -10.33 44.19
C GLN A 14 -18.19 -9.46 42.93
N ASN A 15 -19.33 -9.34 42.25
CA ASN A 15 -19.47 -8.44 41.10
C ASN A 15 -19.40 -6.96 41.50
N PHE A 16 -19.95 -6.57 42.66
CA PHE A 16 -19.79 -5.22 43.20
C PHE A 16 -18.35 -4.91 43.62
N ALA A 17 -17.62 -5.90 44.16
CA ALA A 17 -16.21 -5.74 44.54
C ALA A 17 -15.27 -5.69 43.31
N LEU A 18 -15.60 -6.39 42.22
CA LEU A 18 -14.88 -6.32 40.94
C LEU A 18 -15.15 -5.00 40.20
N GLN A 19 -16.39 -4.52 40.17
CA GLN A 19 -16.72 -3.18 39.64
C GLN A 19 -16.07 -2.06 40.45
N ASN A 20 -15.92 -2.23 41.77
CA ASN A 20 -15.20 -1.28 42.62
C ASN A 20 -13.67 -1.33 42.42
N ARG A 21 -13.07 -2.48 42.07
CA ARG A 21 -11.65 -2.56 41.70
C ARG A 21 -11.38 -2.02 40.30
N GLU A 22 -12.26 -2.27 39.33
CA GLU A 22 -12.14 -1.68 37.99
C GLU A 22 -12.33 -0.16 38.03
N SER A 23 -13.23 0.35 38.86
CA SER A 23 -13.35 1.81 39.05
C SER A 23 -12.14 2.40 39.79
N HIS A 24 -11.48 1.71 40.72
CA HIS A 24 -10.23 2.19 41.31
C HIS A 24 -9.04 2.16 40.33
N ILE A 25 -8.95 1.20 39.41
CA ILE A 25 -7.91 1.18 38.36
C ILE A 25 -8.21 2.21 37.26
N LEU A 26 -9.49 2.50 36.99
CA LEU A 26 -9.93 3.53 36.04
C LEU A 26 -9.91 4.95 36.63
N LEU A 27 -9.97 5.13 37.96
CA LEU A 27 -9.87 6.44 38.61
C LEU A 27 -8.44 6.96 38.76
N ASP A 28 -7.42 6.10 38.71
CA ASP A 28 -6.01 6.55 38.71
C ASP A 28 -5.49 6.87 37.29
N CYS A 29 -6.28 6.62 36.25
CA CYS A 29 -6.17 7.32 34.97
C CYS A 29 -6.74 8.75 35.06
N GLN A 30 -6.42 9.46 36.14
CA GLN A 30 -6.53 10.91 36.17
C GLN A 30 -5.56 11.49 35.15
N LYS A 31 -6.09 11.76 33.96
CA LYS A 31 -5.72 12.88 33.09
C LYS A 31 -4.21 13.10 32.97
N LEU A 32 -3.48 12.14 32.40
CA LEU A 32 -2.28 12.54 31.67
C LEU A 32 -2.76 13.58 30.63
N LYS A 33 -2.29 14.82 30.77
CA LYS A 33 -2.50 15.82 29.70
C LYS A 33 -2.02 15.14 28.41
N PRO A 34 -2.82 15.16 27.32
CA PRO A 34 -2.32 14.70 26.03
C PRO A 34 -1.01 15.40 25.77
N ILE A 35 0.09 14.65 25.72
CA ILE A 35 1.37 15.20 25.30
C ILE A 35 1.19 15.44 23.81
N ARG A 36 1.08 16.71 23.44
CA ARG A 36 1.05 17.12 22.04
C ARG A 36 2.48 17.35 21.62
N GLU A 37 3.07 16.32 21.05
CA GLU A 37 4.34 16.46 20.37
C GLU A 37 4.08 17.02 18.97
N ARG A 38 4.85 18.04 18.59
CA ARG A 38 4.79 18.61 17.24
C ARG A 38 6.13 18.36 16.58
N ILE A 39 6.15 17.40 15.66
CA ILE A 39 7.30 17.20 14.80
C ILE A 39 7.15 18.18 13.63
N ILE A 40 8.16 19.04 13.43
CA ILE A 40 8.20 20.00 12.33
C ILE A 40 9.23 19.50 11.32
N HIS A 41 8.75 18.95 10.22
CA HIS A 41 9.61 18.61 9.09
C HIS A 41 9.83 19.82 8.20
N ARG A 42 11.04 19.93 7.63
CA ARG A 42 11.25 20.78 6.46
C ARG A 42 10.32 20.30 5.35
N GLN A 43 9.77 21.22 4.56
CA GLN A 43 9.04 20.85 3.35
C GLN A 43 10.03 20.26 2.33
N LEU A 44 9.88 18.98 2.04
CA LEU A 44 10.73 18.22 1.11
C LEU A 44 10.04 18.13 -0.25
N GLY A 45 10.72 18.63 -1.27
CA GLY A 45 10.34 18.49 -2.68
C GLY A 45 8.89 18.83 -3.05
N LYS A 46 8.50 18.42 -4.25
CA LYS A 46 7.11 18.41 -4.73
C LYS A 46 6.51 17.01 -4.57
N HIS A 47 5.20 16.89 -4.39
CA HIS A 47 4.56 15.56 -4.40
C HIS A 47 4.79 14.85 -5.75
N LEU A 48 4.81 13.52 -5.73
CA LEU A 48 5.08 12.72 -6.92
C LEU A 48 4.14 13.07 -8.08
N HIS A 49 2.87 13.37 -7.83
CA HIS A 49 1.88 13.73 -8.87
C HIS A 49 2.16 15.07 -9.58
N TRP A 50 3.13 15.88 -9.12
CA TRP A 50 3.62 17.08 -9.81
C TRP A 50 4.81 16.80 -10.74
N PHE A 51 5.02 15.54 -11.10
CA PHE A 51 6.03 15.16 -12.08
C PHE A 51 5.79 15.84 -13.44
N ARG A 52 6.89 16.06 -14.17
CA ARG A 52 6.88 16.63 -15.53
C ARG A 52 7.11 15.58 -16.59
N THR A 53 7.83 14.52 -16.23
CA THR A 53 8.21 13.44 -17.14
C THR A 53 8.00 12.10 -16.46
N THR A 54 7.78 11.05 -17.24
CA THR A 54 7.76 9.68 -16.72
C THR A 54 9.11 9.29 -16.12
N PHE A 55 10.22 9.88 -16.59
CA PHE A 55 11.52 9.73 -15.95
C PHE A 55 11.49 10.20 -14.49
N GLU A 56 10.96 11.40 -14.19
CA GLU A 56 10.87 11.90 -12.82
C GLU A 56 10.09 10.94 -11.91
N VAL A 57 8.98 10.35 -12.40
CA VAL A 57 8.20 9.37 -11.63
C VAL A 57 9.00 8.10 -11.35
N VAL A 58 9.56 7.50 -12.40
CA VAL A 58 10.26 6.23 -12.29
C VAL A 58 11.53 6.40 -11.45
N ASN A 59 12.25 7.51 -11.62
CA ASN A 59 13.44 7.81 -10.84
C ASN A 59 13.10 8.05 -9.36
N ALA A 60 12.05 8.83 -9.07
CA ALA A 60 11.68 9.09 -7.68
C ALA A 60 11.17 7.82 -6.95
N MET A 61 10.41 6.98 -7.64
CA MET A 61 9.98 5.68 -7.10
C MET A 61 11.16 4.72 -6.91
N LYS A 62 12.15 4.75 -7.80
CA LYS A 62 13.41 3.99 -7.66
C LYS A 62 14.17 4.41 -6.41
N ASP A 63 14.37 5.71 -6.21
CA ASP A 63 15.10 6.23 -5.04
C ASP A 63 14.34 5.94 -3.73
N ALA A 64 13.01 6.09 -3.73
CA ALA A 64 12.16 5.71 -2.60
C ALA A 64 12.25 4.21 -2.26
N LEU A 65 12.30 3.35 -3.27
CA LEU A 65 12.47 1.90 -3.09
C LEU A 65 13.85 1.55 -2.51
N ILE A 66 14.91 2.25 -2.95
CA ILE A 66 16.27 2.09 -2.40
C ILE A 66 16.29 2.53 -0.92
N ALA A 67 15.68 3.68 -0.60
CA ALA A 67 15.58 4.16 0.77
C ALA A 67 14.82 3.18 1.68
N HIS A 68 13.66 2.70 1.21
CA HIS A 68 12.87 1.69 1.91
C HIS A 68 13.68 0.41 2.15
N ARG A 69 14.33 -0.14 1.12
CA ARG A 69 15.17 -1.33 1.22
C ARG A 69 16.28 -1.14 2.25
N ALA A 70 17.00 -0.02 2.19
CA ALA A 70 18.09 0.27 3.11
C ALA A 70 17.61 0.33 4.57
N LEU A 71 16.42 0.87 4.82
CA LEU A 71 15.85 0.94 6.16
C LEU A 71 15.36 -0.45 6.64
N ASN A 72 14.73 -1.22 5.75
CA ASN A 72 14.31 -2.57 6.05
C ASN A 72 15.51 -3.48 6.41
N GLU A 73 16.58 -3.43 5.62
CA GLU A 73 17.80 -4.22 5.86
C GLU A 73 18.51 -3.82 7.16
N LYS A 74 18.55 -2.52 7.49
CA LYS A 74 19.27 -2.01 8.67
C LYS A 74 18.48 -2.11 9.97
N ALA A 75 17.16 -1.92 9.91
CA ALA A 75 16.32 -1.71 11.08
C ALA A 75 15.04 -2.56 11.09
N GLY A 76 14.77 -3.37 10.07
CA GLY A 76 13.55 -4.16 9.97
C GLY A 76 12.29 -3.32 9.79
N ILE A 77 12.41 -2.05 9.41
CA ILE A 77 11.28 -1.12 9.25
C ILE A 77 10.68 -1.29 7.86
N LEU A 78 9.35 -1.35 7.80
CA LEU A 78 8.53 -1.40 6.60
C LEU A 78 7.68 -0.14 6.52
N HIS A 79 7.80 0.56 5.38
CA HIS A 79 6.96 1.71 5.12
C HIS A 79 5.54 1.26 4.80
N ARG A 80 4.54 1.74 5.56
CA ARG A 80 3.16 1.25 5.40
C ARG A 80 2.32 2.04 4.40
N ASP A 81 2.76 3.25 4.01
CA ASP A 81 2.00 4.09 3.08
C ASP A 81 2.78 4.59 1.86
N ILE A 82 3.21 3.68 0.99
CA ILE A 82 3.78 4.05 -0.31
C ILE A 82 2.67 4.60 -1.21
N SER A 83 2.74 5.90 -1.51
CA SER A 83 1.72 6.60 -2.28
C SER A 83 2.31 7.82 -3.03
N PRO A 84 1.57 8.42 -3.98
CA PRO A 84 1.98 9.66 -4.63
C PRO A 84 2.13 10.86 -3.68
N THR A 85 1.60 10.79 -2.46
CA THR A 85 1.70 11.87 -1.46
C THR A 85 2.95 11.74 -0.61
N HIS A 86 3.45 10.52 -0.38
CA HIS A 86 4.60 10.22 0.48
C HIS A 86 5.91 10.02 -0.27
N VAL A 87 5.85 9.82 -1.58
CA VAL A 87 7.03 9.95 -2.44
C VAL A 87 7.13 11.39 -2.94
N ARG A 88 8.28 12.04 -2.72
CA ARG A 88 8.59 13.41 -3.11
C ARG A 88 9.65 13.43 -4.19
N ILE A 89 9.59 14.44 -5.06
CA ILE A 89 10.64 14.74 -6.02
C ILE A 89 11.38 15.98 -5.52
N GLU A 90 12.67 15.83 -5.19
CA GLU A 90 13.53 16.90 -4.71
C GLU A 90 14.84 16.90 -5.49
N HIS A 91 15.17 18.02 -6.16
CA HIS A 91 16.36 18.17 -6.99
C HIS A 91 16.59 17.07 -8.05
N GLY A 92 15.53 16.43 -8.53
CA GLY A 92 15.60 15.34 -9.52
C GLY A 92 15.67 13.93 -8.90
N GLU A 93 15.77 13.85 -7.58
CA GLU A 93 15.82 12.60 -6.81
C GLU A 93 14.48 12.33 -6.11
N GLY A 94 14.25 11.07 -5.77
CA GLY A 94 13.12 10.66 -4.94
C GLY A 94 13.43 10.68 -3.45
N VAL A 95 12.50 11.19 -2.66
CA VAL A 95 12.56 11.16 -1.21
C VAL A 95 11.28 10.53 -0.67
N LEU A 96 11.43 9.45 0.11
CA LEU A 96 10.32 8.82 0.82
C LEU A 96 10.17 9.49 2.20
N VAL A 97 8.98 10.00 2.48
CA VAL A 97 8.65 10.73 3.71
C VAL A 97 7.48 10.05 4.43
N ASP A 98 7.15 10.55 5.63
CA ASP A 98 6.00 10.11 6.42
C ASP A 98 6.15 8.69 6.99
N TRP A 99 7.20 8.51 7.80
CA TRP A 99 7.58 7.25 8.46
C TRP A 99 6.89 7.07 9.83
N ASP A 100 5.97 7.96 10.22
CA ASP A 100 5.37 8.02 11.55
C ASP A 100 4.52 6.77 11.85
N ASP A 101 3.95 6.22 10.79
CA ASP A 101 3.05 5.08 10.82
C ASP A 101 3.77 3.80 10.39
N ASP A 102 5.08 3.66 10.54
CA ASP A 102 5.79 2.50 10.02
C ASP A 102 5.82 1.28 10.93
N TYR A 103 6.00 0.11 10.32
CA TYR A 103 6.05 -1.15 11.04
C TYR A 103 7.49 -1.62 11.20
N ALA A 104 7.97 -1.73 12.43
CA ALA A 104 9.25 -2.36 12.73
C ALA A 104 9.04 -3.85 13.05
N ASP A 105 9.70 -4.75 12.33
CA ASP A 105 9.84 -6.15 12.74
C ASP A 105 10.59 -6.16 14.09
N THR A 106 9.87 -6.36 15.19
CA THR A 106 10.37 -6.21 16.57
C THR A 106 11.32 -7.32 17.01
N LYS A 107 12.09 -7.92 16.10
CA LYS A 107 13.20 -8.81 16.44
C LYS A 107 14.28 -8.02 17.19
N GLY A 108 14.10 -7.89 18.51
CA GLY A 108 15.03 -7.21 19.42
C GLY A 108 14.45 -6.02 20.18
N TRP A 109 13.20 -5.60 19.92
CA TRP A 109 12.53 -4.54 20.69
C TRP A 109 11.66 -5.14 21.81
N PRO A 110 11.45 -4.44 22.94
CA PRO A 110 10.54 -4.91 23.98
C PRO A 110 9.16 -5.19 23.38
N LYS A 111 8.61 -6.39 23.63
CA LYS A 111 7.25 -6.75 23.20
C LYS A 111 6.27 -5.71 23.76
N GLY A 112 5.49 -5.08 22.88
CA GLY A 112 4.45 -4.12 23.25
C GLY A 112 4.38 -2.83 22.43
N VAL A 113 5.37 -2.50 21.58
CA VAL A 113 5.30 -1.27 20.76
C VAL A 113 4.63 -1.50 19.38
N SER A 114 4.79 -2.69 18.80
CA SER A 114 4.22 -3.04 17.48
C SER A 114 2.92 -3.86 17.56
N GLU A 115 2.60 -4.44 18.73
CA GLU A 115 1.44 -5.33 18.92
C GLU A 115 0.10 -4.56 18.93
N ASP A 116 0.14 -3.24 19.17
CA ASP A 116 -1.05 -2.37 19.22
C ASP A 116 -1.32 -1.60 17.91
N LEU A 117 -0.44 -1.70 16.90
CA LEU A 117 -0.64 -0.98 15.64
C LEU A 117 -1.65 -1.71 14.76
N PRO A 118 -2.67 -1.01 14.21
CA PRO A 118 -3.64 -1.64 13.32
C PRO A 118 -2.95 -2.28 12.12
N ALA A 119 -3.40 -3.48 11.76
CA ALA A 119 -2.98 -4.16 10.53
C ALA A 119 -3.20 -3.34 9.24
N ARG A 120 -4.20 -2.43 9.26
CA ARG A 120 -4.63 -1.62 8.12
C ARG A 120 -4.27 -0.16 8.34
N VAL A 121 -3.02 0.17 8.08
CA VAL A 121 -2.50 1.54 8.06
C VAL A 121 -1.97 1.83 6.66
N GLY A 122 -2.23 3.04 6.17
CA GLY A 122 -1.89 3.51 4.83
C GLY A 122 -3.09 3.81 3.95
N THR A 123 -2.81 4.25 2.72
CA THR A 123 -3.82 4.62 1.73
C THR A 123 -4.39 3.37 1.05
N LYS A 124 -5.70 3.11 1.18
CA LYS A 124 -6.37 1.85 0.76
C LYS A 124 -6.15 1.50 -0.70
N GLU A 125 -6.08 2.50 -1.56
CA GLU A 125 -5.87 2.40 -2.99
C GLU A 125 -4.50 1.80 -3.32
N PHE A 126 -3.50 1.99 -2.47
CA PHE A 126 -2.13 1.51 -2.72
C PHE A 126 -1.76 0.29 -1.85
N MET A 127 -2.59 -0.08 -0.88
CA MET A 127 -2.35 -1.26 -0.05
C MET A 127 -2.41 -2.56 -0.85
N SER A 128 -1.63 -3.56 -0.42
CA SER A 128 -1.69 -4.89 -1.01
C SER A 128 -3.08 -5.53 -0.83
N LYS A 129 -3.47 -6.39 -1.76
CA LYS A 129 -4.73 -7.15 -1.63
C LYS A 129 -4.73 -8.07 -0.40
N SER A 130 -3.55 -8.51 0.06
CA SER A 130 -3.42 -9.34 1.28
C SER A 130 -3.88 -8.58 2.53
N LEU A 131 -3.45 -7.31 2.67
CA LEU A 131 -3.84 -6.44 3.79
C LEU A 131 -5.33 -6.05 3.73
N LEU A 132 -5.87 -5.86 2.51
CA LEU A 132 -7.28 -5.50 2.32
C LEU A 132 -8.24 -6.68 2.56
N SER A 133 -7.86 -7.90 2.16
CA SER A 133 -8.72 -9.09 2.18
C SER A 133 -8.86 -9.72 3.57
N LYS A 134 -7.81 -9.69 4.40
CA LYS A 134 -7.80 -10.36 5.70
C LYS A 134 -8.42 -9.44 6.76
N ARG A 135 -9.43 -9.95 7.47
CA ARG A 135 -10.20 -9.21 8.49
C ARG A 135 -9.54 -9.17 9.87
N SER A 136 -8.31 -9.69 10.01
CA SER A 136 -7.65 -9.85 11.31
C SER A 136 -6.94 -8.58 11.74
N GLU A 137 -7.27 -8.10 12.94
CA GLU A 137 -6.61 -7.00 13.64
C GLU A 137 -5.13 -7.32 13.97
N LEU A 138 -4.74 -8.60 13.88
CA LEU A 138 -3.40 -9.11 14.21
C LEU A 138 -2.49 -9.32 12.99
N LEU A 139 -2.91 -8.89 11.79
CA LEU A 139 -2.10 -9.10 10.59
C LEU A 139 -0.94 -8.09 10.55
N GLN A 140 0.28 -8.61 10.64
CA GLN A 140 1.48 -7.80 10.47
C GLN A 140 1.79 -7.63 8.98
N PRO A 141 2.13 -6.41 8.50
CA PRO A 141 2.55 -6.21 7.13
C PRO A 141 3.89 -6.93 6.88
N GLU A 142 4.01 -7.51 5.69
CA GLU A 142 5.25 -8.12 5.24
C GLU A 142 5.95 -7.23 4.21
N LEU A 143 7.26 -7.45 3.98
CA LEU A 143 8.03 -6.74 2.95
C LEU A 143 7.32 -6.74 1.59
N ILE A 144 6.76 -7.89 1.20
CA ILE A 144 6.04 -8.03 -0.05
C ILE A 144 4.77 -7.16 -0.13
N ASP A 145 4.13 -6.83 1.00
CA ASP A 145 2.99 -5.91 1.02
C ASP A 145 3.42 -4.50 0.64
N THR A 146 4.50 -3.99 1.23
CA THR A 146 5.07 -2.68 0.87
C THR A 146 5.55 -2.66 -0.58
N LEU A 147 6.21 -3.73 -1.05
CA LEU A 147 6.67 -3.81 -2.45
C LEU A 147 5.51 -3.82 -3.45
N GLU A 148 4.37 -4.41 -3.11
CA GLU A 148 3.18 -4.34 -3.95
C GLU A 148 2.60 -2.92 -4.02
N SER A 149 2.72 -2.13 -2.96
CA SER A 149 2.28 -0.73 -2.97
C SER A 149 3.05 0.14 -3.97
N PHE A 150 4.33 -0.16 -4.23
CA PHE A 150 5.08 0.48 -5.33
C PHE A 150 4.44 0.22 -6.69
N PHE A 151 3.95 -1.00 -6.92
CA PHE A 151 3.26 -1.35 -8.15
C PHE A 151 1.90 -0.65 -8.28
N HIS A 152 1.07 -0.68 -7.23
CA HIS A 152 -0.24 0.00 -7.26
C HIS A 152 -0.09 1.50 -7.46
N THR A 153 0.88 2.13 -6.81
CA THR A 153 1.21 3.55 -6.98
C THR A 153 1.61 3.86 -8.42
N LEU A 154 2.53 3.06 -9.01
CA LEU A 154 2.99 3.26 -10.38
C LEU A 154 1.86 3.04 -11.40
N GLY A 155 1.03 2.03 -11.17
CA GLY A 155 -0.14 1.72 -11.99
C GLY A 155 -1.17 2.83 -12.00
N TRP A 156 -1.46 3.38 -10.82
CA TRP A 156 -2.37 4.51 -10.67
C TRP A 156 -1.84 5.76 -11.38
N LEU A 157 -0.55 6.08 -11.22
CA LEU A 157 0.08 7.20 -11.93
C LEU A 157 0.00 7.03 -13.46
N GLY A 158 0.22 5.81 -13.95
CA GLY A 158 0.09 5.48 -15.37
C GLY A 158 -1.34 5.60 -15.89
N LEU A 159 -2.34 5.29 -15.07
CA LEU A 159 -3.76 5.35 -15.45
C LEU A 159 -4.34 6.78 -15.39
N VAL A 160 -3.87 7.60 -14.44
CA VAL A 160 -4.38 8.97 -14.29
C VAL A 160 -3.69 9.91 -15.29
N TRP A 161 -2.37 9.82 -15.42
CA TRP A 161 -1.57 10.79 -16.17
C TRP A 161 -0.80 10.21 -17.36
N GLY A 162 -0.86 8.90 -17.59
CA GLY A 162 -0.20 8.27 -18.73
C GLY A 162 -0.85 8.64 -20.06
N ASP A 163 -0.02 8.69 -21.10
CA ASP A 163 -0.43 8.91 -22.47
C ASP A 163 -1.05 7.65 -23.08
N HIS A 164 -2.25 7.29 -22.64
CA HIS A 164 -2.97 6.12 -23.13
C HIS A 164 -4.26 6.51 -23.86
N LYS A 165 -4.78 5.57 -24.65
CA LYS A 165 -5.97 5.75 -25.50
C LYS A 165 -7.31 5.76 -24.74
N LEU A 166 -7.32 5.47 -23.44
CA LEU A 166 -8.54 5.44 -22.64
C LEU A 166 -9.14 6.84 -22.44
N ASP A 167 -10.46 6.93 -22.53
CA ASP A 167 -11.20 8.13 -22.16
C ASP A 167 -11.41 8.28 -20.64
N THR A 168 -11.93 9.41 -20.18
CA THR A 168 -12.15 9.70 -18.76
C THR A 168 -13.07 8.68 -18.07
N LEU A 169 -14.10 8.18 -18.77
CA LEU A 169 -15.02 7.20 -18.22
C LEU A 169 -14.31 5.86 -18.04
N GLU A 170 -13.56 5.42 -19.05
CA GLU A 170 -12.77 4.20 -18.99
C GLU A 170 -11.73 4.26 -17.87
N ILE A 171 -10.99 5.38 -17.73
CA ILE A 171 -10.07 5.62 -16.60
C ILE A 171 -10.80 5.45 -15.28
N THR A 172 -11.93 6.15 -15.11
CA THR A 172 -12.72 6.13 -13.88
C THR A 172 -13.20 4.72 -13.57
N MET A 173 -13.74 4.00 -14.56
CA MET A 173 -14.18 2.62 -14.38
C MET A 173 -13.02 1.70 -13.98
N GLN A 174 -11.83 1.90 -14.55
CA GLN A 174 -10.64 1.12 -14.19
C GLN A 174 -10.18 1.38 -12.76
N ILE A 175 -10.14 2.65 -12.33
CA ILE A 175 -9.86 3.03 -10.95
C ILE A 175 -10.89 2.41 -10.00
N MET A 176 -12.19 2.56 -10.31
CA MET A 176 -13.28 2.04 -9.50
C MET A 176 -13.25 0.52 -9.36
N ARG A 177 -13.01 -0.20 -10.46
CA ARG A 177 -12.88 -1.66 -10.47
C ARG A 177 -11.68 -2.13 -9.67
N GLN A 178 -10.53 -1.48 -9.83
CA GLN A 178 -9.30 -1.90 -9.18
C GLN A 178 -9.30 -1.60 -7.68
N TYR A 179 -9.75 -0.40 -7.28
CA TYR A 179 -9.48 0.12 -5.94
C TYR A 179 -10.72 0.24 -5.04
N TYR A 180 -11.95 0.24 -5.60
CA TYR A 180 -13.15 0.61 -4.82
C TYR A 180 -14.29 -0.43 -4.79
N ILE A 181 -14.62 -1.08 -5.90
CA ILE A 181 -15.85 -1.92 -5.99
C ILE A 181 -15.54 -3.38 -5.63
N ARG A 182 -14.55 -3.99 -6.30
CA ARG A 182 -14.09 -5.36 -6.05
C ARG A 182 -12.78 -5.54 -6.82
N PRO A 183 -11.61 -5.61 -6.15
CA PRO A 183 -10.34 -5.64 -6.86
C PRO A 183 -10.35 -6.78 -7.88
N GLU A 184 -10.29 -6.41 -9.16
CA GLU A 184 -10.16 -7.38 -10.25
C GLU A 184 -8.91 -8.23 -10.03
N SER A 185 -8.86 -9.41 -10.66
CA SER A 185 -7.60 -10.15 -10.77
C SER A 185 -6.51 -9.18 -11.23
N PRO A 186 -5.37 -9.07 -10.52
CA PRO A 186 -4.27 -8.21 -10.94
C PRO A 186 -3.88 -8.45 -12.40
N LEU A 187 -4.03 -9.68 -12.91
CA LEU A 187 -3.83 -10.02 -14.32
C LEU A 187 -4.74 -9.24 -15.27
N ARG A 188 -6.05 -9.18 -14.97
CA ARG A 188 -7.05 -8.52 -15.82
C ARG A 188 -6.80 -7.02 -15.87
N TRP A 189 -6.47 -6.44 -14.72
CA TRP A 189 -6.08 -5.04 -14.61
C TRP A 189 -4.78 -4.77 -15.37
N VAL A 190 -3.72 -5.58 -15.15
CA VAL A 190 -2.42 -5.46 -15.82
C VAL A 190 -2.65 -5.49 -17.31
N ASN A 191 -3.38 -6.48 -17.83
CA ASN A 191 -3.64 -6.62 -19.25
C ASN A 191 -4.32 -5.38 -19.85
N LYS A 192 -5.32 -4.81 -19.15
CA LYS A 192 -6.06 -3.66 -19.68
C LYS A 192 -5.24 -2.37 -19.59
N LEU A 193 -4.57 -2.09 -18.48
CA LEU A 193 -3.64 -0.96 -18.37
C LEU A 193 -2.51 -1.09 -19.41
N TYR A 194 -1.92 -2.27 -19.51
CA TYR A 194 -0.84 -2.60 -20.45
C TYR A 194 -1.25 -2.43 -21.92
N SER A 195 -2.47 -2.85 -22.29
CA SER A 195 -2.97 -2.67 -23.66
C SER A 195 -3.20 -1.20 -24.04
N SER A 196 -3.33 -0.33 -23.02
CA SER A 196 -3.66 1.07 -23.22
C SER A 196 -2.44 1.99 -23.28
N LEU A 197 -1.37 1.65 -22.56
CA LEU A 197 -0.13 2.41 -22.51
C LEU A 197 0.73 2.17 -23.76
N PRO A 198 1.46 3.19 -24.24
CA PRO A 198 2.32 3.08 -25.41
C PRO A 198 3.53 2.20 -25.08
N PRO A 199 3.98 1.35 -26.02
CA PRO A 199 5.18 0.55 -25.81
C PRO A 199 6.39 1.42 -25.48
N GLY A 200 7.13 1.06 -24.45
CA GLY A 200 8.28 1.82 -23.98
C GLY A 200 8.83 1.33 -22.64
N PRO A 201 9.83 2.03 -22.06
CA PRO A 201 10.43 1.61 -20.80
C PRO A 201 9.44 1.56 -19.63
N PHE A 202 8.58 2.57 -19.50
CA PHE A 202 7.56 2.63 -18.45
C PHE A 202 6.55 1.49 -18.57
N TRP A 203 6.05 1.27 -19.79
CA TRP A 203 5.15 0.17 -20.09
C TRP A 203 5.77 -1.19 -19.72
N ARG A 204 7.06 -1.39 -20.00
CA ARG A 204 7.76 -2.65 -19.68
C ARG A 204 7.88 -2.84 -18.17
N LEU A 205 8.20 -1.77 -17.44
CA LEU A 205 8.25 -1.78 -15.99
C LEU A 205 6.91 -2.19 -15.39
N VAL A 206 5.82 -1.50 -15.74
CA VAL A 206 4.47 -1.81 -15.25
C VAL A 206 4.08 -3.25 -15.56
N PHE A 207 4.41 -3.74 -16.75
CA PHE A 207 4.14 -5.12 -17.14
C PHE A 207 4.89 -6.15 -16.30
N GLU A 208 6.20 -5.97 -16.09
CA GLU A 208 7.02 -6.90 -15.32
C GLU A 208 6.58 -6.95 -13.86
N LEU A 209 6.33 -5.79 -13.24
CA LEU A 209 5.80 -5.70 -11.88
C LEU A 209 4.40 -6.35 -11.80
N GLY A 210 3.55 -6.06 -12.78
CA GLY A 210 2.21 -6.61 -12.85
C GLY A 210 2.17 -8.13 -12.96
N ARG A 211 3.08 -8.72 -13.73
CA ARG A 211 3.24 -10.17 -13.78
C ARG A 211 3.67 -10.74 -12.43
N ALA A 212 4.61 -10.11 -11.74
CA ALA A 212 5.04 -10.55 -10.42
C ALA A 212 3.90 -10.48 -9.39
N VAL A 213 3.12 -9.39 -9.37
CA VAL A 213 1.96 -9.24 -8.46
C VAL A 213 0.87 -10.24 -8.82
N SER A 214 0.67 -10.49 -10.11
CA SER A 214 -0.26 -11.49 -10.57
C SER A 214 0.08 -12.89 -10.04
N ILE A 215 1.34 -13.32 -10.18
CA ILE A 215 1.82 -14.61 -9.66
C ILE A 215 1.54 -14.76 -8.17
N ARG A 216 1.73 -13.68 -7.38
CA ARG A 216 1.44 -13.65 -5.94
C ARG A 216 0.00 -14.06 -5.62
N TYR A 217 -0.97 -13.68 -6.47
CA TYR A 217 -2.40 -13.91 -6.24
C TYR A 217 -3.02 -15.02 -7.10
N MET A 218 -2.21 -15.78 -7.86
CA MET A 218 -2.70 -16.91 -8.67
C MET A 218 -3.35 -18.03 -7.84
N VAL A 219 -3.20 -18.02 -6.51
CA VAL A 219 -3.81 -18.99 -5.58
C VAL A 219 -5.29 -18.69 -5.30
N ASP A 220 -5.74 -17.42 -5.38
CA ASP A 220 -7.06 -17.02 -4.86
C ASP A 220 -8.19 -17.01 -5.91
N GLN A 221 -7.90 -17.23 -7.20
CA GLN A 221 -8.87 -17.09 -8.30
C GLN A 221 -8.84 -18.26 -9.30
N VAL A 222 -8.87 -19.50 -8.82
CA VAL A 222 -8.97 -20.72 -9.66
C VAL A 222 -10.27 -20.79 -10.49
N SER A 223 -11.24 -19.91 -10.25
CA SER A 223 -12.52 -19.92 -10.98
C SER A 223 -12.45 -19.32 -12.39
N ASP A 224 -11.70 -18.23 -12.61
CA ASP A 224 -11.97 -17.37 -13.79
C ASP A 224 -10.82 -17.24 -14.81
N ASP A 225 -9.58 -17.62 -14.48
CA ASP A 225 -8.41 -17.48 -15.38
C ASP A 225 -7.76 -18.83 -15.73
N LEU A 226 -8.51 -19.68 -16.44
CA LEU A 226 -8.08 -21.03 -16.90
C LEU A 226 -6.83 -21.01 -17.83
N LEU A 227 -6.58 -19.90 -18.53
CA LEU A 227 -5.50 -19.79 -19.51
C LEU A 227 -4.09 -19.89 -18.88
N LEU A 228 -3.89 -19.35 -17.68
CA LEU A 228 -2.58 -19.30 -17.04
C LEU A 228 -2.27 -20.56 -16.22
N VAL A 229 -3.29 -21.19 -15.63
CA VAL A 229 -3.17 -22.51 -14.98
C VAL A 229 -2.76 -23.57 -16.01
N HIS A 230 -3.30 -23.50 -17.23
CA HIS A 230 -2.94 -24.40 -18.32
C HIS A 230 -1.52 -24.16 -18.86
N ILE A 231 -1.05 -22.90 -18.88
CA ILE A 231 0.30 -22.52 -19.33
C ILE A 231 1.38 -22.91 -18.31
N LEU A 232 1.10 -22.81 -17.00
CA LEU A 232 2.13 -23.04 -15.97
C LEU A 232 2.18 -24.48 -15.45
N GLN A 233 1.12 -25.28 -15.59
CA GLN A 233 1.03 -26.69 -15.14
C GLN A 233 1.63 -26.96 -13.73
N ARG A 234 1.63 -25.97 -12.84
CA ARG A 234 2.31 -26.03 -11.53
C ARG A 234 1.53 -25.23 -10.50
N THR A 235 1.61 -25.66 -9.24
CA THR A 235 1.15 -24.89 -8.07
C THR A 235 1.90 -23.55 -8.01
N PRO A 236 1.21 -22.42 -7.76
CA PRO A 236 1.86 -21.12 -7.64
C PRO A 236 2.89 -21.12 -6.49
N PRO A 237 4.06 -20.48 -6.65
CA PRO A 237 5.07 -20.40 -5.60
C PRO A 237 4.58 -19.56 -4.42
N LYS A 238 5.03 -19.88 -3.20
CA LYS A 238 4.76 -19.01 -2.04
C LYS A 238 5.50 -17.67 -2.20
N PRO A 239 4.99 -16.55 -1.65
CA PRO A 239 5.72 -15.27 -1.61
C PRO A 239 7.19 -15.36 -1.18
N SER A 240 7.49 -16.17 -0.15
CA SER A 240 8.86 -16.40 0.35
C SER A 240 9.77 -17.15 -0.64
N GLU A 241 9.19 -17.82 -1.64
CA GLU A 241 9.86 -18.58 -2.69
C GLU A 241 10.02 -17.74 -3.97
N MET A 242 9.30 -16.61 -4.09
CA MET A 242 9.42 -15.70 -5.22
C MET A 242 10.70 -14.87 -5.10
N LYS A 243 11.61 -15.06 -6.06
CA LYS A 243 12.87 -14.31 -6.11
C LYS A 243 12.64 -12.81 -6.31
N GLU A 244 11.53 -12.44 -6.94
CA GLU A 244 11.13 -11.07 -7.26
C GLU A 244 10.84 -10.21 -6.01
N TRP A 245 10.46 -10.83 -4.89
CA TRP A 245 9.97 -10.15 -3.68
C TRP A 245 10.87 -10.34 -2.45
N ARG A 246 11.94 -11.14 -2.57
CA ARG A 246 12.73 -11.60 -1.42
C ARG A 246 13.45 -10.47 -0.68
N ASP A 247 14.08 -9.57 -1.43
CA ASP A 247 15.00 -8.56 -0.91
C ASP A 247 14.86 -7.20 -1.62
N SER A 248 13.81 -7.03 -2.42
CA SER A 248 13.59 -5.86 -3.28
C SER A 248 14.63 -5.65 -4.39
N GLU A 249 15.72 -6.44 -4.47
CA GLU A 249 16.81 -6.26 -5.46
C GLU A 249 16.27 -6.30 -6.88
N TRP A 250 15.45 -7.31 -7.17
CA TRP A 250 14.85 -7.49 -8.49
C TRP A 250 14.02 -6.27 -8.89
N MET A 251 13.23 -5.71 -7.97
CA MET A 251 12.40 -4.55 -8.24
C MET A 251 13.28 -3.30 -8.45
N VAL A 252 14.32 -3.10 -7.63
CA VAL A 252 15.31 -2.02 -7.80
C VAL A 252 15.97 -2.10 -9.17
N GLU A 253 16.35 -3.30 -9.63
CA GLU A 253 16.93 -3.51 -10.96
C GLU A 253 15.98 -3.06 -12.08
N ARG A 254 14.67 -3.39 -11.97
CA ARG A 254 13.67 -2.99 -12.97
C ARG A 254 13.44 -1.49 -13.01
N PHE A 255 13.29 -0.86 -11.85
CA PHE A 255 13.17 0.59 -11.76
C PHE A 255 14.42 1.29 -12.30
N THR A 256 15.61 0.81 -11.95
CA THR A 256 16.89 1.37 -12.44
C THR A 256 17.00 1.26 -13.95
N LYS A 257 16.71 0.08 -14.51
CA LYS A 257 16.73 -0.15 -15.96
C LYS A 257 15.75 0.76 -16.69
N ALA A 258 14.54 0.94 -16.16
CA ALA A 258 13.54 1.81 -16.73
C ALA A 258 13.94 3.29 -16.63
N ALA A 259 14.46 3.74 -15.48
CA ALA A 259 14.94 5.11 -15.28
C ALA A 259 16.08 5.44 -16.26
N ASN A 260 17.07 4.55 -16.40
CA ASN A 260 18.18 4.72 -17.33
C ASN A 260 17.67 4.83 -18.77
N ALA A 261 16.79 3.94 -19.20
CA ALA A 261 16.23 4.00 -20.54
C ALA A 261 15.41 5.28 -20.79
N LEU A 262 14.64 5.75 -19.81
CA LEU A 262 13.86 6.99 -19.91
C LEU A 262 14.74 8.24 -19.91
N SER A 263 15.87 8.22 -19.20
CA SER A 263 16.81 9.35 -19.18
C SER A 263 17.41 9.67 -20.56
N LEU A 264 17.48 8.67 -21.44
CA LEU A 264 18.04 8.81 -22.79
C LEU A 264 17.02 9.32 -23.83
N ILE A 265 15.74 9.36 -23.50
CA ILE A 265 14.67 9.62 -24.49
C ILE A 265 14.36 11.11 -24.61
N GLU A 266 14.88 11.99 -23.73
CA GLU A 266 14.82 13.48 -23.72
C GLU A 266 13.45 14.17 -23.93
N VAL A 267 12.41 13.49 -24.38
CA VAL A 267 11.10 14.10 -24.59
C VAL A 267 10.33 14.13 -23.27
N PRO A 268 9.68 15.26 -22.91
CA PRO A 268 8.63 15.26 -21.92
C PRO A 268 7.60 14.20 -22.33
N THR A 269 7.58 13.08 -21.62
CA THR A 269 6.48 12.13 -21.70
C THR A 269 5.30 12.88 -21.15
N ALA A 270 4.48 13.42 -22.07
CA ALA A 270 3.51 14.45 -21.78
C ALA A 270 2.60 13.97 -20.66
N ARG A 271 2.76 14.53 -19.46
CA ARG A 271 1.73 14.46 -18.43
C ARG A 271 0.47 14.99 -19.11
N VAL A 272 -0.47 14.11 -19.41
CA VAL A 272 -1.75 14.54 -19.94
C VAL A 272 -2.48 15.18 -18.75
N GLN A 273 -2.59 16.52 -18.75
CA GLN A 273 -3.40 17.22 -17.76
C GLN A 273 -4.86 16.87 -17.99
N ARG A 274 -5.34 15.83 -17.31
CA ARG A 274 -6.75 15.46 -17.27
C ARG A 274 -7.35 16.04 -16.00
N TYR A 275 -8.22 17.03 -16.13
CA TYR A 275 -9.01 17.53 -15.01
C TYR A 275 -10.11 16.53 -14.71
N LEU A 276 -9.95 15.82 -13.62
CA LEU A 276 -10.98 15.03 -13.00
C LEU A 276 -11.77 16.00 -12.06
N ILE A 277 -13.08 16.28 -12.27
CA ILE A 277 -13.94 17.23 -11.49
C ILE A 277 -14.94 16.57 -10.50
N VAL A 278 -14.64 16.47 -9.19
CA VAL A 278 -15.54 15.83 -8.19
C VAL A 278 -16.57 16.78 -7.65
N ARG A 279 -17.81 16.32 -7.56
CA ARG A 279 -18.87 17.02 -6.83
C ARG A 279 -19.28 16.22 -5.59
N PRO A 280 -19.32 16.81 -4.38
CA PRO A 280 -19.45 16.06 -3.13
C PRO A 280 -20.89 15.72 -2.72
N ASP A 281 -21.88 16.01 -3.55
CA ASP A 281 -23.29 15.93 -3.15
C ASP A 281 -24.15 15.30 -4.24
N ARG A 282 -24.55 14.05 -3.94
CA ARG A 282 -25.50 13.14 -4.62
C ARG A 282 -24.85 12.21 -5.64
N GLU A 283 -24.83 10.93 -5.27
CA GLU A 283 -24.53 9.74 -6.09
C GLU A 283 -23.18 9.77 -6.82
N VAL A 284 -22.22 9.08 -6.19
CA VAL A 284 -20.91 8.60 -6.70
C VAL A 284 -20.42 9.26 -8.00
N LEU A 285 -19.67 10.35 -7.84
CA LEU A 285 -18.66 10.79 -8.80
C LEU A 285 -17.39 11.05 -8.00
N TRP A 286 -16.26 10.43 -8.37
CA TRP A 286 -14.94 10.58 -7.74
C TRP A 286 -13.92 11.15 -8.73
N PHE A 287 -13.05 12.03 -8.24
CA PHE A 287 -12.16 12.88 -8.98
C PHE A 287 -11.30 13.60 -7.89
N TYR A 288 -9.99 13.67 -8.08
CA TYR A 288 -9.08 14.47 -7.25
C TYR A 288 -8.14 15.23 -8.19
N ILE A 289 -7.73 16.41 -7.72
CA ILE A 289 -7.02 17.54 -8.40
C ILE A 289 -5.83 17.10 -9.26
#